data_AF-A0A4Z1KZ83-F1
#
_entry.id   AF-A0A4Z1KZ83-F1
#
_cell.length_a   1.000
_cell.length_b   1.000
_cell.length_c   1.000
_cell.angle_alpha   90.00
_cell.angle_beta   90.00
_cell.angle_gamma   90.00
#
_symmetry.space_group_name_H-M   'P 1'
#
loop_
_entity.id
_entity.type
_entity.pdbx_description
1 polymer ?
#
loop_
_entity_poly.entity_id
_entity_poly.type
_entity_poly.pdbx_seq_one_letter_code
_entity_poly.pdbx_strand_id
1 'polypeptide(L)'
;MTAANTTHIPGARGALLGLRIAQLALAVIILALSSYGVYWLVYDGDALTLASAAISIVICVYVIVASTGAPVMYNYWAILGLDIIAVILWAVSFPILASQIASAITVEDTCDSYYYCYYYKNKREIGLQKRAETTWETYKNVMIATSALGGLEFVLFAITLIMLGINLHRHRSAGGHCQPGAADPRQVDFEEKQQRTVTAPAEQSQPEVYNPPVIHH
;
A
#
# COMPACT_ATOMS: atom_id res chain seq x y z
N MET A 1 -4.10 -25.34 -25.55
CA MET A 1 -4.14 -24.16 -24.65
C MET A 1 -3.99 -24.67 -23.23
N THR A 2 -2.78 -24.63 -22.70
CA THR A 2 -2.44 -25.04 -21.34
C THR A 2 -3.04 -24.05 -20.35
N ALA A 3 -3.80 -24.56 -19.38
CA ALA A 3 -4.35 -23.78 -18.29
C ALA A 3 -3.21 -23.06 -17.57
N ALA A 4 -3.18 -21.73 -17.68
CA ALA A 4 -2.21 -20.90 -16.99
C ALA A 4 -2.34 -21.14 -15.49
N ASN A 5 -1.25 -21.58 -14.87
CA ASN A 5 -1.13 -21.95 -13.47
C ASN A 5 -1.53 -20.77 -12.57
N THR A 6 -2.79 -20.78 -12.11
CA THR A 6 -3.46 -19.73 -11.33
C THR A 6 -3.13 -19.77 -9.84
N THR A 7 -2.10 -20.51 -9.45
CA THR A 7 -1.71 -20.81 -8.07
C THR A 7 -1.03 -19.67 -7.32
N HIS A 8 -0.69 -18.56 -7.99
CA HIS A 8 0.06 -17.44 -7.38
C HIS A 8 -0.80 -16.21 -7.05
N ILE A 9 -2.09 -16.18 -7.37
CA ILE A 9 -2.95 -15.03 -7.06
C ILE A 9 -3.97 -15.36 -5.97
N PRO A 10 -3.89 -14.71 -4.79
CA PRO A 10 -4.87 -14.92 -3.73
C PRO A 10 -6.28 -14.52 -4.20
N GLY A 11 -7.28 -15.34 -3.83
CA GLY A 11 -8.66 -15.35 -4.35
C GLY A 11 -9.56 -14.14 -4.07
N ALA A 12 -9.02 -12.93 -3.95
CA ALA A 12 -9.76 -11.69 -3.71
C ALA A 12 -9.60 -10.64 -4.85
N ARG A 13 -9.30 -11.10 -6.08
CA ARG A 13 -8.98 -10.23 -7.23
C ARG A 13 -10.01 -9.13 -7.51
N GLY A 14 -11.31 -9.44 -7.46
CA GLY A 14 -12.36 -8.48 -7.81
C GLY A 14 -12.51 -7.36 -6.78
N ALA A 15 -12.56 -7.70 -5.49
CA ALA A 15 -12.71 -6.71 -4.42
C ALA A 15 -11.48 -5.81 -4.30
N LEU A 16 -10.26 -6.38 -4.40
CA LEU A 16 -9.03 -5.61 -4.36
C LEU A 16 -8.91 -4.68 -5.58
N LEU A 17 -9.27 -5.16 -6.78
CA LEU A 17 -9.25 -4.33 -7.99
C LEU A 17 -10.25 -3.17 -7.91
N GLY A 18 -11.46 -3.43 -7.42
CA GLY A 18 -12.46 -2.37 -7.20
C GLY A 18 -11.96 -1.32 -6.22
N LEU A 19 -11.30 -1.75 -5.14
CA LEU A 19 -10.71 -0.84 -4.15
C LEU A 19 -9.57 0.02 -4.74
N ARG A 20 -8.75 -0.55 -5.64
CA ARG A 20 -7.70 0.20 -6.36
C ARG A 20 -8.26 1.24 -7.33
N ILE A 21 -9.35 0.92 -8.03
CA ILE A 21 -10.00 1.87 -8.93
C ILE A 21 -10.61 3.03 -8.12
N ALA A 22 -11.21 2.73 -6.98
CA ALA A 22 -11.72 3.75 -6.07
C ALA A 22 -10.59 4.67 -5.56
N GLN A 23 -9.47 4.11 -5.09
CA GLN A 23 -8.27 4.86 -4.69
C GLN A 23 -7.75 5.74 -5.84
N LEU A 24 -7.62 5.19 -7.05
CA LEU A 24 -7.16 5.95 -8.21
C LEU A 24 -8.08 7.14 -8.52
N ALA A 25 -9.40 6.93 -8.54
CA ALA A 25 -10.36 7.98 -8.81
C ALA A 25 -10.30 9.09 -7.74
N LEU A 26 -10.21 8.71 -6.48
CA LEU A 26 -10.18 9.62 -5.35
C LEU A 26 -8.86 10.40 -5.29
N ALA A 27 -7.73 9.75 -5.57
CA ALA A 27 -6.43 10.39 -5.74
C ALA A 27 -6.44 11.44 -6.86
N VAL A 28 -7.09 11.17 -8.01
CA VAL A 28 -7.24 12.16 -9.09
C VAL A 28 -8.08 13.36 -8.65
N ILE A 29 -9.17 13.12 -7.93
CA ILE A 29 -10.02 14.19 -7.38
C ILE A 29 -9.22 15.05 -6.39
N ILE A 30 -8.48 14.43 -5.47
CA ILE A 30 -7.65 15.17 -4.51
C ILE A 30 -6.53 15.94 -5.22
N LEU A 31 -5.91 15.38 -6.26
CA LEU A 31 -4.89 16.08 -7.05
C LEU A 31 -5.46 17.35 -7.69
N ALA A 32 -6.68 17.30 -8.23
CA ALA A 32 -7.33 18.47 -8.81
C ALA A 32 -7.66 19.53 -7.74
N LEU A 33 -8.21 19.11 -6.60
CA LEU A 33 -8.58 20.01 -5.50
C LEU A 33 -7.35 20.65 -4.82
N SER A 34 -6.27 19.91 -4.64
CA SER A 34 -5.01 20.43 -4.09
C SER A 34 -4.28 21.32 -5.10
N SER A 35 -4.33 21.01 -6.41
CA SER A 35 -3.81 21.91 -7.44
C SER A 35 -4.53 23.25 -7.46
N TYR A 36 -5.85 23.24 -7.22
CA TYR A 36 -6.63 24.47 -7.01
C TYR A 36 -6.14 25.24 -5.79
N GLY A 37 -5.91 24.56 -4.66
CA GLY A 37 -5.40 25.21 -3.44
C GLY A 37 -4.06 25.90 -3.68
N VAL A 38 -3.08 25.20 -4.27
CA VAL A 38 -1.73 25.69 -4.57
C VAL A 38 -1.77 26.89 -5.54
N TYR A 39 -2.69 26.87 -6.52
CA TYR A 39 -2.89 27.99 -7.44
C TYR A 39 -3.27 29.28 -6.71
N TRP A 40 -4.07 29.18 -5.64
CA TRP A 40 -4.61 30.33 -4.90
C TRP A 40 -3.78 30.78 -3.73
N LEU A 41 -3.29 29.84 -2.92
CA LEU A 41 -2.44 30.10 -1.79
C LEU A 41 -1.67 28.82 -1.43
N VAL A 42 -0.35 28.90 -1.47
CA VAL A 42 0.51 27.75 -1.21
C VAL A 42 0.67 27.59 0.29
N TYR A 43 0.12 26.49 0.81
CA TYR A 43 0.38 25.99 2.15
C TYR A 43 1.21 24.71 2.06
N ASP A 44 2.09 24.49 3.04
CA ASP A 44 2.93 23.29 3.07
C ASP A 44 2.09 22.01 3.10
N GLY A 45 0.94 22.04 3.79
CA GLY A 45 0.01 20.92 3.82
C GLY A 45 -0.58 20.60 2.45
N ASP A 46 -0.90 21.62 1.66
CA ASP A 46 -1.54 21.46 0.36
C ASP A 46 -0.55 20.97 -0.71
N ALA A 47 0.67 21.51 -0.70
CA ALA A 47 1.76 21.00 -1.54
C ALA A 47 2.09 19.52 -1.23
N LEU A 48 2.08 19.15 0.06
CA LEU A 48 2.29 17.77 0.47
C LEU A 48 1.14 16.89 0.00
N THR A 49 -0.12 17.30 0.17
CA THR A 49 -1.30 16.54 -0.29
C THR A 49 -1.32 16.36 -1.81
N LEU A 50 -0.89 17.37 -2.58
CA LEU A 50 -0.72 17.27 -4.03
C LEU A 50 0.31 16.20 -4.40
N ALA A 51 1.47 16.21 -3.73
CA ALA A 51 2.50 15.18 -3.92
C ALA A 51 2.00 13.79 -3.51
N SER A 52 1.26 13.67 -2.39
CA SER A 52 0.59 12.43 -1.96
C SER A 52 -0.28 11.84 -3.04
N ALA A 53 -1.13 12.69 -3.63
CA ALA A 53 -2.09 12.28 -4.64
C ALA A 53 -1.37 11.82 -5.92
N ALA A 54 -0.34 12.55 -6.36
CA ALA A 54 0.46 12.17 -7.52
C ALA A 54 1.15 10.81 -7.33
N ILE A 55 1.77 10.58 -6.17
CA ILE A 55 2.42 9.30 -5.85
C ILE A 55 1.38 8.18 -5.77
N SER A 56 0.21 8.44 -5.18
CA SER A 56 -0.88 7.46 -5.07
C SER A 56 -1.40 7.02 -6.44
N ILE A 57 -1.49 7.94 -7.41
CA ILE A 57 -1.84 7.62 -8.80
C ILE A 57 -0.80 6.65 -9.40
N VAL A 58 0.49 6.94 -9.26
CA VAL A 58 1.56 6.07 -9.77
C VAL A 58 1.48 4.67 -9.14
N ILE A 59 1.27 4.59 -7.83
CA ILE A 59 1.09 3.33 -7.10
C ILE A 59 -0.11 2.56 -7.65
N CYS A 60 -1.28 3.20 -7.75
CA CYS A 60 -2.50 2.54 -8.21
C CYS A 60 -2.37 2.04 -9.65
N VAL A 61 -1.80 2.85 -10.55
CA VAL A 61 -1.55 2.45 -11.95
C VAL A 61 -0.63 1.23 -12.01
N TYR A 62 0.47 1.24 -11.25
CA TYR A 62 1.37 0.09 -11.18
C TYR A 62 0.65 -1.18 -10.72
N VAL A 63 -0.14 -1.11 -9.64
CA VAL A 63 -0.86 -2.27 -9.09
C VAL A 63 -1.93 -2.79 -10.06
N ILE A 64 -2.67 -1.89 -10.72
CA ILE A 64 -3.68 -2.27 -11.71
C ILE A 64 -3.02 -2.97 -12.89
N VAL A 65 -1.97 -2.39 -13.48
CA VAL A 65 -1.27 -2.98 -14.63
C VAL A 65 -0.65 -4.33 -14.28
N ALA A 66 0.01 -4.44 -13.12
CA ALA A 66 0.61 -5.68 -12.66
C ALA A 66 -0.43 -6.79 -12.39
N SER A 67 -1.65 -6.43 -11.99
CA SER A 67 -2.70 -7.40 -11.65
C SER A 67 -3.59 -7.83 -12.83
N THR A 68 -3.77 -6.98 -13.84
CA THR A 68 -4.67 -7.24 -14.98
C THR A 68 -3.96 -7.53 -16.30
N GLY A 69 -2.89 -6.80 -16.62
CA GLY A 69 -2.28 -6.80 -17.96
C GLY A 69 -0.93 -7.52 -18.06
N ALA A 70 -0.13 -7.49 -17.00
CA ALA A 70 1.25 -8.00 -17.02
C ALA A 70 1.60 -8.77 -15.73
N PRO A 71 1.16 -10.04 -15.58
CA PRO A 71 1.45 -10.83 -14.37
C PRO A 71 2.95 -11.10 -14.17
N VAL A 72 3.77 -10.93 -15.21
CA VAL A 72 5.24 -10.98 -15.14
C VAL A 72 5.82 -9.87 -14.24
N MET A 73 5.15 -8.71 -14.17
CA MET A 73 5.56 -7.59 -13.31
C MET A 73 5.02 -7.72 -11.87
N TYR A 74 4.21 -8.74 -11.59
CA TYR A 74 3.56 -8.89 -10.30
C TYR A 74 4.56 -9.33 -9.23
N ASN A 75 5.00 -8.38 -8.40
CA ASN A 75 5.79 -8.64 -7.20
C ASN A 75 5.02 -8.20 -5.96
N TYR A 76 4.57 -9.17 -5.15
CA TYR A 76 3.77 -8.86 -3.97
C TYR A 76 4.55 -8.06 -2.90
N TRP A 77 5.88 -8.20 -2.82
CA TRP A 77 6.70 -7.41 -1.88
C TRP A 77 6.77 -5.94 -2.30
N ALA A 78 6.86 -5.69 -3.60
CA ALA A 78 6.83 -4.33 -4.13
C ALA A 78 5.46 -3.68 -3.88
N ILE A 79 4.37 -4.40 -4.15
CA ILE A 79 3.01 -3.89 -3.90
C ILE A 79 2.79 -3.58 -2.41
N LEU A 80 3.22 -4.49 -1.53
CA LEU A 80 3.11 -4.28 -0.08
C LEU A 80 3.94 -3.07 0.38
N GLY A 81 5.17 -2.93 -0.12
CA GLY A 81 6.02 -1.77 0.18
C GLY A 81 5.40 -0.46 -0.29
N LEU A 82 4.84 -0.42 -1.50
CA LEU A 82 4.17 0.76 -2.03
C LEU A 82 2.93 1.14 -1.22
N ASP A 83 2.13 0.17 -0.76
CA ASP A 83 0.99 0.45 0.12
C ASP A 83 1.42 1.01 1.47
N ILE A 84 2.50 0.50 2.09
CA ILE A 84 3.02 1.05 3.35
C ILE A 84 3.44 2.51 3.15
N ILE A 85 4.16 2.79 2.06
CA ILE A 85 4.58 4.16 1.73
C ILE A 85 3.35 5.06 1.57
N ALA A 86 2.34 4.62 0.81
CA ALA A 86 1.11 5.39 0.63
C ALA A 86 0.40 5.67 1.97
N VAL A 87 0.28 4.67 2.85
CA VAL A 87 -0.34 4.83 4.18
C VAL A 87 0.41 5.86 5.02
N ILE A 88 1.73 5.80 5.07
CA ILE A 88 2.55 6.76 5.84
C ILE A 88 2.39 8.17 5.27
N LEU A 89 2.41 8.29 3.95
CA LEU A 89 2.33 9.57 3.26
C LEU A 89 0.95 10.22 3.48
N TRP A 90 -0.12 9.44 3.43
CA TRP A 90 -1.46 9.90 3.78
C TRP A 90 -1.60 10.22 5.27
N ALA A 91 -1.04 9.41 6.17
CA ALA A 91 -1.07 9.65 7.62
C ALA A 91 -0.46 10.99 8.04
N VAL A 92 0.47 11.54 7.25
CA VAL A 92 1.10 12.84 7.52
C VAL A 92 0.41 13.97 6.75
N SER A 93 0.01 13.74 5.50
CA SER A 93 -0.50 14.81 4.65
C SER A 93 -1.88 15.34 5.06
N PHE A 94 -2.87 14.48 5.29
CA PHE A 94 -4.22 14.95 5.61
C PHE A 94 -4.31 15.68 6.97
N PRO A 95 -3.62 15.26 8.05
CA PRO A 95 -3.69 15.97 9.33
C PRO A 95 -2.98 17.33 9.28
N ILE A 96 -1.87 17.43 8.55
CA ILE A 96 -1.18 18.72 8.38
C ILE A 96 -2.12 19.69 7.67
N LEU A 97 -2.74 19.30 6.55
CA LEU A 97 -3.69 20.17 5.85
C LEU A 97 -4.88 20.54 6.75
N ALA A 98 -5.46 19.57 7.47
CA ALA A 98 -6.57 19.82 8.38
C ALA A 98 -6.20 20.80 9.50
N SER A 99 -5.02 20.67 10.11
CA SER A 99 -4.57 21.55 11.19
C SER A 99 -4.29 22.99 10.71
N GLN A 100 -3.75 23.15 9.50
CA GLN A 100 -3.49 24.46 8.91
C GLN A 100 -4.80 25.19 8.60
N ILE A 101 -5.79 24.49 8.06
CA ILE A 101 -7.10 25.07 7.79
C ILE A 101 -7.85 25.37 9.09
N ALA A 102 -7.78 24.50 10.09
CA ALA A 102 -8.39 24.75 11.40
C ALA A 102 -7.81 26.01 12.07
N SER A 103 -6.49 26.20 12.02
CA SER A 103 -5.85 27.41 12.57
C SER A 103 -6.19 28.67 11.77
N ALA A 104 -6.34 28.57 10.44
CA ALA A 104 -6.80 29.69 9.62
C ALA A 104 -8.24 30.11 9.96
N ILE A 105 -9.12 29.15 10.29
CA ILE A 105 -10.51 29.41 10.70
C ILE A 105 -10.57 30.08 12.07
N THR A 106 -9.83 29.58 13.06
CA THR A 106 -9.87 30.16 14.41
C THR A 106 -9.33 31.57 14.45
N VAL A 107 -8.32 31.89 13.64
CA VAL A 107 -7.82 33.27 13.49
C VAL A 107 -8.86 34.17 12.84
N GLU A 108 -9.63 33.69 11.86
CA GLU A 108 -10.74 34.42 11.25
C GLU A 108 -11.82 34.77 12.30
N ASP A 109 -12.27 33.78 13.07
CA ASP A 109 -13.30 33.97 14.11
C ASP A 109 -12.82 34.90 15.25
N THR A 110 -11.52 34.90 15.55
CA THR A 110 -10.93 35.78 16.59
C THR A 110 -10.63 37.19 16.06
N CYS A 111 -10.52 37.36 14.73
CA CYS A 111 -10.21 38.64 14.05
C CYS A 111 -11.42 39.53 13.79
N ASP A 112 -12.51 39.36 14.54
CA ASP A 112 -13.66 40.27 14.53
C ASP A 112 -13.32 41.63 15.22
N SER A 113 -12.13 41.75 15.83
CA SER A 113 -11.59 43.02 16.32
C SER A 113 -10.98 43.83 15.18
N TYR A 114 -11.75 44.80 14.69
CA TYR A 114 -11.55 45.73 13.56
C TYR A 114 -10.12 46.30 13.37
N TYR A 115 -9.29 46.34 14.41
CA TYR A 115 -7.97 47.00 14.36
C TYR A 115 -6.82 46.09 13.87
N TYR A 116 -6.86 44.77 14.13
CA TYR A 116 -5.76 43.86 13.75
C TYR A 116 -5.87 43.36 12.30
N CYS A 117 -7.08 43.35 11.73
CA CYS A 117 -7.33 42.83 10.39
C CYS A 117 -6.77 43.75 9.28
N TYR A 118 -6.76 45.08 9.49
CA TYR A 118 -6.25 46.04 8.49
C TYR A 118 -4.76 45.85 8.20
N TYR A 119 -3.97 45.46 9.21
CA TYR A 119 -2.53 45.26 9.07
C TYR A 119 -2.18 43.96 8.33
N TYR A 120 -2.98 42.90 8.48
CA TYR A 120 -2.81 41.64 7.76
C TYR A 120 -3.44 41.65 6.37
N LYS A 121 -4.57 42.34 6.17
CA LYS A 121 -5.16 42.55 4.84
C LYS A 121 -4.26 43.40 3.95
N ASN A 122 -3.60 44.44 4.47
CA ASN A 122 -2.80 45.35 3.64
C ASN A 122 -1.39 44.85 3.32
N LYS A 123 -0.89 43.78 3.97
CA LYS A 123 0.32 43.08 3.47
C LYS A 123 0.05 42.25 2.21
N ARG A 124 -1.21 42.09 1.78
CA ARG A 124 -1.56 41.48 0.48
C ARG A 124 -1.49 42.46 -0.71
N GLU A 125 -1.21 43.74 -0.48
CA GLU A 125 -1.05 44.75 -1.55
C GLU A 125 0.40 44.90 -2.05
N ILE A 126 1.27 43.93 -1.77
CA ILE A 126 2.62 43.89 -2.34
C ILE A 126 2.54 43.29 -3.76
N GLY A 127 2.07 44.11 -4.71
CA GLY A 127 2.48 44.10 -6.12
C GLY A 127 2.31 42.84 -6.98
N LEU A 128 1.66 41.77 -6.52
CA LEU A 128 1.39 40.60 -7.35
C LEU A 128 0.00 40.73 -7.97
N GLN A 129 -0.02 40.74 -9.30
CA GLN A 129 -1.19 40.86 -10.18
C GLN A 129 -2.45 40.21 -9.61
N LYS A 130 -3.59 40.86 -9.84
CA LYS A 130 -4.95 40.42 -9.53
C LYS A 130 -5.11 38.93 -9.91
N ARG A 131 -4.87 38.02 -8.96
CA ARG A 131 -5.35 36.62 -9.07
C ARG A 131 -6.86 36.75 -9.28
N ALA A 132 -7.47 35.79 -9.99
CA ALA A 132 -8.91 35.77 -10.18
C ALA A 132 -9.63 36.00 -8.82
N GLU A 133 -10.89 36.41 -8.78
CA GLU A 133 -11.52 36.62 -7.47
C GLU A 133 -12.13 35.28 -7.01
N THR A 134 -11.48 34.58 -6.07
CA THR A 134 -12.13 33.49 -5.31
C THR A 134 -12.47 33.98 -3.92
N THR A 135 -13.67 33.64 -3.44
CA THR A 135 -14.10 33.91 -2.08
C THR A 135 -13.35 33.03 -1.09
N TRP A 136 -12.90 33.62 0.03
CA TRP A 136 -12.20 32.90 1.11
C TRP A 136 -13.02 31.70 1.61
N GLU A 137 -14.34 31.84 1.66
CA GLU A 137 -15.26 30.75 2.03
C GLU A 137 -15.17 29.57 1.06
N THR A 138 -15.09 29.82 -0.25
CA THR A 138 -14.94 28.77 -1.26
C THR A 138 -13.59 28.07 -1.11
N TYR A 139 -12.50 28.83 -0.94
CA TYR A 139 -11.17 28.26 -0.72
C TYR A 139 -11.15 27.37 0.54
N LYS A 140 -11.65 27.88 1.67
CA LYS A 140 -11.77 27.15 2.93
C LYS A 140 -12.54 25.85 2.76
N ASN A 141 -13.73 25.90 2.15
CA ASN A 141 -14.57 24.72 1.96
C ASN A 141 -13.90 23.68 1.07
N VAL A 142 -13.19 24.11 0.02
CA VAL A 142 -12.41 23.21 -0.84
C VAL A 142 -11.30 22.54 -0.04
N MET A 143 -10.52 23.27 0.75
CA MET A 143 -9.43 22.69 1.54
C MET A 143 -9.92 21.74 2.65
N ILE A 144 -11.05 22.05 3.29
CA ILE A 144 -11.72 21.13 4.22
C ILE A 144 -12.09 19.85 3.48
N ALA A 145 -12.75 19.96 2.32
CA ALA A 145 -13.11 18.80 1.50
C ALA A 145 -11.88 17.99 1.07
N THR A 146 -10.79 18.65 0.63
CA THR A 146 -9.52 18.01 0.27
C THR A 146 -8.95 17.22 1.45
N SER A 147 -8.92 17.80 2.65
CA SER A 147 -8.41 17.10 3.84
C SER A 147 -9.29 15.90 4.24
N ALA A 148 -10.61 16.04 4.16
CA ALA A 148 -11.56 14.97 4.47
C ALA A 148 -11.43 13.80 3.46
N LEU A 149 -11.33 14.12 2.17
CA LEU A 149 -11.08 13.13 1.12
C LEU A 149 -9.71 12.46 1.29
N GLY A 150 -8.68 13.20 1.70
CA GLY A 150 -7.38 12.63 2.04
C GLY A 150 -7.42 11.64 3.21
N GLY A 151 -8.25 11.92 4.21
CA GLY A 151 -8.53 10.97 5.30
C GLY A 151 -9.26 9.72 4.81
N LEU A 152 -10.18 9.85 3.84
CA LEU A 152 -10.83 8.69 3.21
C LEU A 152 -9.82 7.86 2.42
N GLU A 153 -8.92 8.49 1.67
CA GLU A 153 -7.86 7.83 0.92
C GLU A 153 -6.90 7.05 1.84
N PHE A 154 -6.55 7.65 2.99
CA PHE A 154 -5.79 6.98 4.05
C PHE A 154 -6.46 5.66 4.49
N VAL A 155 -7.76 5.71 4.78
CA VAL A 155 -8.53 4.54 5.22
C VAL A 155 -8.56 3.47 4.13
N LEU A 156 -8.77 3.86 2.87
CA LEU A 156 -8.74 2.91 1.75
C LEU A 156 -7.38 2.22 1.63
N PHE A 157 -6.28 2.98 1.70
CA PHE A 157 -4.92 2.41 1.67
C PHE A 157 -4.64 1.50 2.86
N ALA A 158 -5.09 1.86 4.06
CA ALA A 158 -4.96 1.03 5.25
C ALA A 158 -5.72 -0.29 5.10
N ILE A 159 -6.96 -0.25 4.60
CA ILE A 159 -7.77 -1.44 4.34
C ILE A 159 -7.09 -2.34 3.29
N THR A 160 -6.61 -1.78 2.17
CA THR A 160 -5.88 -2.56 1.16
C THR A 160 -4.64 -3.20 1.75
N LEU A 161 -3.88 -2.47 2.57
CA LEU A 161 -2.65 -2.97 3.19
C LEU A 161 -2.94 -4.13 4.14
N ILE A 162 -3.99 -4.03 4.96
CA ILE A 162 -4.41 -5.11 5.87
C ILE A 162 -4.83 -6.35 5.08
N MET A 163 -5.67 -6.18 4.06
CA MET A 163 -6.12 -7.30 3.22
C MET A 163 -4.94 -7.97 2.51
N LEU A 164 -4.01 -7.18 1.94
CA LEU A 164 -2.82 -7.69 1.27
C LEU A 164 -1.89 -8.40 2.26
N GLY A 165 -1.71 -7.87 3.46
CA GLY A 165 -0.93 -8.47 4.53
C GLY A 165 -1.48 -9.83 4.98
N ILE A 166 -2.80 -9.92 5.21
CA ILE A 166 -3.47 -11.19 5.55
C ILE A 166 -3.32 -12.21 4.41
N ASN A 167 -3.58 -11.79 3.18
CA ASN A 167 -3.47 -12.66 2.01
C ASN A 167 -2.04 -13.16 1.81
N LEU A 168 -1.05 -12.30 2.02
CA LEU A 168 0.35 -12.68 1.93
C LEU A 168 0.76 -13.64 3.05
N HIS A 169 0.33 -13.39 4.29
CA HIS A 169 0.60 -14.28 5.42
C HIS A 169 0.05 -15.69 5.13
N ARG A 170 -1.20 -15.78 4.66
CA ARG A 170 -1.82 -17.06 4.27
C ARG A 170 -1.09 -17.73 3.11
N HIS A 171 -0.67 -16.96 2.10
CA HIS A 171 0.09 -17.49 0.96
C HIS A 171 1.46 -18.04 1.37
N ARG A 172 2.15 -17.38 2.31
CA ARG A 172 3.42 -17.85 2.87
C ARG A 172 3.24 -19.09 3.75
N SER A 173 2.19 -19.14 4.57
CA SER A 173 1.85 -20.36 5.34
C SER A 173 1.52 -21.55 4.43
N ALA A 174 1.08 -21.31 3.19
CA ALA A 174 0.83 -22.33 2.18
C ALA A 174 2.05 -22.67 1.29
N GLY A 175 3.23 -22.08 1.54
CA GLY A 175 4.46 -22.35 0.80
C GLY A 175 4.60 -21.62 -0.56
N GLY A 176 3.74 -20.64 -0.85
CA GLY A 176 3.71 -20.00 -2.16
C GLY A 176 4.89 -19.06 -2.45
N HIS A 177 5.40 -19.12 -3.68
CA HIS A 177 6.58 -18.39 -4.16
C HIS A 177 6.28 -16.96 -4.68
N CYS A 178 7.31 -16.11 -4.70
CA CYS A 178 7.23 -14.66 -4.97
C CYS A 178 7.17 -14.23 -6.43
N GLN A 179 7.42 -15.13 -7.37
CA GLN A 179 7.42 -14.83 -8.79
C GLN A 179 6.78 -15.97 -9.59
N PRO A 180 6.11 -15.67 -10.71
CA PRO A 180 5.74 -16.69 -11.68
C PRO A 180 7.00 -17.35 -12.24
N GLY A 181 7.14 -18.67 -12.06
CA GLY A 181 8.27 -19.45 -12.58
C GLY A 181 9.46 -19.64 -11.63
N ALA A 182 9.40 -19.14 -10.39
CA ALA A 182 10.35 -19.58 -9.36
C ALA A 182 10.10 -21.06 -9.07
N ALA A 183 11.13 -21.89 -9.26
CA ALA A 183 11.07 -23.32 -8.98
C ALA A 183 10.50 -23.57 -7.58
N ASP A 184 9.63 -24.56 -7.48
CA ASP A 184 9.03 -25.02 -6.23
C ASP A 184 10.15 -25.16 -5.17
N PRO A 185 10.05 -24.53 -3.99
CA PRO A 185 10.96 -24.86 -2.91
C PRO A 185 10.76 -26.35 -2.67
N ARG A 186 11.83 -27.16 -2.79
CA ARG A 186 11.81 -28.58 -2.42
C ARG A 186 10.99 -28.71 -1.14
N GLN A 187 9.88 -29.44 -1.21
CA GLN A 187 9.24 -29.99 -0.01
C GLN A 187 10.35 -30.76 0.70
N VAL A 188 10.89 -30.19 1.77
CA VAL A 188 11.58 -30.97 2.77
C VAL A 188 10.44 -31.64 3.52
N ASP A 189 10.04 -32.80 3.02
CA ASP A 189 9.15 -33.69 3.75
C ASP A 189 9.81 -33.90 5.11
N PHE A 190 9.25 -33.29 6.15
CA PHE A 190 9.53 -33.71 7.50
C PHE A 190 8.91 -35.09 7.63
N GLU A 191 9.72 -36.10 7.32
CA GLU A 191 9.40 -37.51 7.45
C GLU A 191 8.88 -37.73 8.87
N GLU A 192 7.56 -37.85 8.94
CA GLU A 192 6.79 -38.17 10.13
C GLU A 192 7.32 -39.51 10.63
N LYS A 193 8.03 -39.49 11.77
CA LYS A 193 8.51 -40.69 12.47
C LYS A 193 7.29 -41.55 12.81
N GLN A 194 6.89 -42.39 11.87
CA GLN A 194 5.79 -43.33 12.04
C GLN A 194 6.28 -44.42 12.98
N GLN A 195 5.84 -44.28 14.22
CA GLN A 195 5.86 -45.24 15.29
C GLN A 195 5.23 -46.56 14.83
N ARG A 196 6.01 -47.42 14.18
CA ARG A 196 5.67 -48.82 13.94
C ARG A 196 6.21 -49.63 15.11
N THR A 197 5.42 -49.68 16.18
CA THR A 197 5.47 -50.76 17.16
C THR A 197 5.12 -52.07 16.44
N VAL A 198 6.11 -52.91 16.15
CA VAL A 198 5.92 -54.36 15.98
C VAL A 198 7.13 -55.08 16.59
N THR A 199 6.90 -55.57 17.80
CA THR A 199 7.36 -56.83 18.40
C THR A 199 8.56 -57.53 17.74
N ALA A 200 9.71 -57.52 18.42
CA ALA A 200 10.82 -58.44 18.17
C ALA A 200 10.67 -59.71 19.03
N PRO A 201 10.92 -60.91 18.48
CA PRO A 201 11.49 -62.01 19.23
C PRO A 201 13.01 -62.08 18.98
N ALA A 202 13.72 -62.43 20.05
CA ALA A 202 15.18 -62.53 20.17
C ALA A 202 15.82 -63.59 19.26
N GLU A 203 17.12 -63.43 18.93
CA GLU A 203 18.17 -64.42 19.25
C GLU A 203 19.60 -63.86 18.96
N GLN A 204 20.62 -64.57 19.44
CA GLN A 204 21.96 -64.18 19.91
C GLN A 204 23.07 -63.95 18.84
N SER A 205 24.18 -63.40 19.32
CA SER A 205 25.44 -63.04 18.66
C SER A 205 26.46 -64.20 18.40
N GLN A 206 27.13 -64.14 17.22
CA GLN A 206 28.49 -64.65 16.80
C GLN A 206 28.68 -66.17 16.46
N PRO A 207 29.62 -66.65 15.57
CA PRO A 207 30.76 -66.00 14.90
C PRO A 207 30.99 -66.23 13.37
N GLU A 208 31.97 -65.49 12.85
CA GLU A 208 32.51 -65.41 11.48
C GLU A 208 33.20 -66.70 11.02
N VAL A 209 32.87 -67.19 9.81
CA VAL A 209 33.49 -68.37 9.17
C VAL A 209 34.16 -67.94 7.86
N TYR A 210 35.49 -68.07 7.82
CA TYR A 210 36.34 -67.81 6.65
C TYR A 210 36.17 -68.90 5.58
N ASN A 211 35.98 -68.50 4.31
CA ASN A 211 36.00 -69.44 3.18
C ASN A 211 36.85 -68.87 2.01
N PRO A 212 37.92 -69.55 1.55
CA PRO A 212 38.74 -69.07 0.45
C PRO A 212 38.14 -69.48 -0.92
N PRO A 213 38.24 -68.63 -1.97
CA PRO A 213 37.87 -69.04 -3.32
C PRO A 213 39.02 -69.69 -4.10
N VAL A 214 38.83 -71.00 -4.31
CA VAL A 214 39.08 -71.89 -5.47
C VAL A 214 39.94 -71.37 -6.65
N ILE A 215 40.96 -72.18 -6.99
CA ILE A 215 41.82 -72.09 -8.18
C ILE A 215 41.02 -72.44 -9.45
N HIS A 216 41.14 -71.62 -10.49
CA HIS A 216 40.77 -71.99 -11.86
C HIS A 216 42.04 -72.07 -12.72
N HIS A 217 42.20 -73.25 -13.34
CA HIS A 217 43.13 -73.75 -14.36
C HIS A 217 44.23 -72.84 -14.92
#